data_AF-B0VNN0-F1
#
_entry.id   AF-B0VNN0-F1
#
_cell.length_a   1.000
_cell.length_b   1.000
_cell.length_c   1.000
_cell.angle_alpha   90.00
_cell.angle_beta   90.00
_cell.angle_gamma   90.00
#
_symmetry.space_group_name_H-M   'P 1'
#
loop_
_entity.id
_entity.type
_entity.pdbx_description
1 polymer ?
#
loop_
_entity_poly.entity_id
_entity_poly.type
_entity_poly.pdbx_seq_one_letter_code
_entity_poly.pdbx_strand_id
1 'polypeptide(L)'
;MSSRSVLMGLANDKQTLDWIEEIGGEQYEAKFTHGTVYGYNKFKCRCEFCKEAKALSNQRAALKRAVKRAVELPYVSHRVGAA
;
A
#
# COMPACT_ATOMS: atom_id res chain seq x y z
N MET A 1 -36.36 22.13 4.02
CA MET A 1 -34.92 22.38 3.76
C MET A 1 -34.22 21.02 3.85
N SER A 2 -33.99 20.38 2.70
CA SER A 2 -33.49 19.00 2.58
C SER A 2 -31.98 19.03 2.37
N SER A 3 -31.24 18.52 3.34
CA SER A 3 -29.77 18.64 3.52
C SER A 3 -28.93 17.77 2.56
N ARG A 4 -29.39 17.53 1.33
CA ARG A 4 -28.82 16.49 0.45
C ARG A 4 -28.01 17.01 -0.74
N SER A 5 -27.75 18.32 -0.85
CA SER A 5 -27.14 18.94 -2.05
C SER A 5 -25.75 19.58 -1.86
N VAL A 6 -25.07 19.40 -0.72
CA VAL A 6 -23.77 20.07 -0.49
C VAL A 6 -22.57 19.27 -1.03
N LEU A 7 -22.73 17.96 -1.28
CA LEU A 7 -21.60 17.09 -1.66
C LEU A 7 -21.19 17.17 -3.14
N MET A 8 -21.96 17.83 -4.02
CA MET A 8 -21.69 17.90 -5.46
C MET A 8 -21.15 19.27 -5.93
N GLY A 9 -20.68 20.13 -5.03
CA GLY A 9 -20.15 21.47 -5.38
C GLY A 9 -18.62 21.55 -5.49
N LEU A 10 -17.89 20.60 -4.88
CA LEU A 10 -16.41 20.60 -4.79
C LEU A 10 -15.71 19.90 -5.96
N ALA A 11 -16.47 19.38 -6.94
CA ALA A 11 -15.93 18.64 -8.07
C ALA A 11 -15.76 19.50 -9.35
N ASN A 12 -15.91 20.83 -9.24
CA ASN A 12 -15.91 21.76 -10.38
C ASN A 12 -15.14 23.06 -10.08
N ASP A 13 -14.02 22.97 -9.35
CA ASP A 13 -13.09 24.09 -9.23
C ASP A 13 -12.37 24.29 -10.58
N LYS A 14 -12.94 25.19 -11.38
CA LYS A 14 -12.42 25.60 -12.70
C LYS A 14 -10.97 26.11 -12.63
N GLN A 15 -10.54 26.62 -11.48
CA GLN A 15 -9.15 27.06 -11.27
C GLN A 15 -8.13 25.92 -11.47
N THR A 16 -8.49 24.68 -11.17
CA THR A 16 -7.60 23.52 -11.36
C THR A 16 -7.43 23.13 -12.82
N LEU A 17 -8.41 23.47 -13.67
CA LEU A 17 -8.43 23.11 -15.09
C LEU A 17 -7.75 24.16 -15.97
N ASP A 18 -7.85 25.45 -15.63
CA ASP A 18 -7.20 26.54 -16.37
C ASP A 18 -5.65 26.43 -16.33
N TRP A 19 -5.07 25.88 -15.26
CA TRP A 19 -3.61 25.68 -15.16
C TRP A 19 -3.06 24.58 -16.08
N ILE A 20 -3.91 23.65 -16.55
CA ILE A 20 -3.48 22.53 -17.39
C ILE A 20 -3.31 22.98 -18.85
N GLU A 21 -4.08 23.99 -19.29
CA GLU A 21 -4.05 24.48 -20.67
C GLU A 21 -2.82 25.36 -20.96
N GLU A 22 -2.31 26.09 -19.97
CA GLU A 22 -1.19 27.05 -20.14
C GLU A 22 0.20 26.40 -20.10
N ILE A 23 0.34 25.24 -19.45
CA ILE A 23 1.64 24.55 -19.29
C ILE A 23 2.07 23.78 -20.55
N GLY A 24 1.24 23.73 -21.61
CA GLY A 24 1.57 23.00 -22.83
C GLY A 24 1.83 21.54 -22.51
N GLY A 25 0.77 20.83 -22.09
CA GLY A 25 0.77 19.47 -21.53
C GLY A 25 1.90 18.55 -22.01
N GLU A 26 3.06 18.66 -21.37
CA GLU A 26 4.08 17.63 -21.41
C GLU A 26 3.45 16.44 -20.68
N GLN A 27 3.11 15.41 -21.46
CA GLN A 27 2.50 14.20 -20.93
C GLN A 27 3.38 13.68 -19.80
N TYR A 28 2.89 13.74 -18.57
CA TYR A 28 3.58 13.14 -17.45
C TYR A 28 3.47 11.62 -17.63
N GLU A 29 4.45 11.02 -18.30
CA GLU A 29 4.59 9.58 -18.29
C GLU A 29 5.02 9.21 -16.86
N ALA A 30 4.06 8.75 -16.06
CA ALA A 30 4.36 8.14 -14.77
C ALA A 30 5.22 6.90 -15.03
N LYS A 31 6.53 7.10 -15.05
CA LYS A 31 7.57 6.13 -15.47
C LYS A 31 7.41 4.76 -14.81
N PHE A 32 6.83 4.72 -13.60
CA PHE A 32 6.33 3.51 -12.93
C PHE A 32 5.56 3.88 -11.64
N THR A 33 4.80 2.93 -11.09
CA THR A 33 4.05 3.11 -9.83
C THR A 33 4.95 3.04 -8.59
N HIS A 34 4.98 4.12 -7.81
CA HIS A 34 5.64 4.18 -6.50
C HIS A 34 4.82 3.52 -5.38
N GLY A 35 5.41 3.34 -4.19
CA GLY A 35 4.71 2.68 -3.07
C GLY A 35 4.53 1.18 -3.25
N THR A 36 5.27 0.57 -4.18
CA THR A 36 5.21 -0.86 -4.46
C THR A 36 6.58 -1.50 -4.25
N VAL A 37 6.59 -2.78 -3.88
CA VAL A 37 7.82 -3.59 -3.82
C VAL A 37 8.49 -3.67 -5.21
N TYR A 38 7.68 -3.61 -6.27
CA TYR A 38 8.16 -3.59 -7.65
C TYR A 38 9.01 -2.33 -7.93
N GLY A 39 8.49 -1.15 -7.56
CA GLY A 39 9.21 0.12 -7.63
C GLY A 39 10.54 0.08 -6.86
N TYR A 40 10.53 -0.49 -5.65
CA TYR A 40 11.74 -0.60 -4.82
C TYR A 40 12.81 -1.55 -5.41
N ASN A 41 12.40 -2.72 -5.91
CA ASN A 41 13.33 -3.77 -6.36
C ASN A 41 13.82 -3.54 -7.79
N LYS A 42 12.91 -3.27 -8.74
CA LYS A 42 13.20 -3.18 -10.18
C LYS A 42 13.72 -1.81 -10.57
N PHE A 43 13.03 -0.75 -10.14
CA PHE A 43 13.39 0.63 -10.49
C PHE A 43 14.29 1.29 -9.44
N LYS A 44 14.72 0.55 -8.41
CA LYS A 44 15.60 1.02 -7.32
C LYS A 44 15.12 2.31 -6.65
N CYS A 45 13.81 2.56 -6.66
CA CYS A 45 13.25 3.73 -6.00
C CYS A 45 13.48 3.67 -4.48
N ARG A 46 13.82 4.82 -3.87
CA ARG A 46 14.10 4.98 -2.44
C ARG A 46 13.23 6.04 -1.76
N CYS A 47 12.10 6.44 -2.36
CA CYS A 47 11.13 7.27 -1.66
C CYS A 47 10.53 6.53 -0.46
N GLU A 48 9.97 7.28 0.49
CA GLU A 48 9.42 6.75 1.74
C GLU A 48 8.36 5.66 1.48
N PHE A 49 7.41 5.91 0.58
CA PHE A 49 6.39 4.92 0.20
C PHE A 49 6.97 3.59 -0.31
N CYS A 50 8.03 3.64 -1.12
CA CYS A 50 8.69 2.43 -1.64
C CYS A 50 9.47 1.68 -0.54
N LYS A 51 10.09 2.42 0.40
CA LYS A 51 10.76 1.82 1.56
C LYS A 51 9.74 1.14 2.49
N GLU A 52 8.64 1.81 2.78
CA GLU A 52 7.55 1.28 3.59
C GLU A 52 6.94 0.02 2.96
N ALA A 53 6.65 0.05 1.66
CA ALA A 53 6.13 -1.12 0.94
C ALA A 53 7.08 -2.32 1.07
N LYS A 54 8.40 -2.08 1.01
CA LYS A 54 9.40 -3.12 1.23
C LYS A 54 9.41 -3.62 2.68
N ALA A 55 9.32 -2.74 3.66
CA ALA A 55 9.26 -3.09 5.07
C ALA A 55 8.03 -3.95 5.39
N LEU A 56 6.85 -3.54 4.92
CA LEU A 56 5.60 -4.28 5.07
C LEU A 56 5.68 -5.67 4.41
N SER A 57 6.29 -5.76 3.22
CA SER A 57 6.51 -7.04 2.54
C SER A 57 7.38 -7.99 3.37
N ASN A 58 8.45 -7.48 3.98
CA ASN A 58 9.33 -8.27 4.84
C ASN A 58 8.60 -8.76 6.10
N GLN A 59 7.82 -7.88 6.75
CA GLN A 59 7.00 -8.24 7.92
C GLN A 59 6.00 -9.35 7.57
N ARG A 60 5.29 -9.21 6.44
CA ARG A 60 4.34 -10.23 5.97
C ARG A 60 5.02 -11.57 5.70
N ALA A 61 6.23 -11.57 5.13
CA ALA A 61 7.00 -12.78 4.89
C ALA A 61 7.41 -13.47 6.20
N ALA A 62 7.82 -12.70 7.22
CA ALA A 62 8.16 -13.21 8.55
C ALA A 62 6.93 -13.84 9.24
N LEU A 63 5.79 -13.13 9.24
CA LEU A 63 4.54 -13.65 9.79
C LEU A 63 4.10 -14.93 9.09
N LYS A 64 4.17 -14.98 7.75
CA LYS A 64 3.83 -16.19 6.98
C LYS A 64 4.69 -17.39 7.41
N ARG A 65 5.98 -17.18 7.66
CA ARG A 65 6.89 -18.25 8.16
C ARG A 65 6.52 -18.68 9.58
N ALA A 66 6.22 -17.74 10.47
CA ALA A 66 5.81 -18.03 11.84
C ALA A 66 4.50 -18.81 11.88
N VAL A 67 3.50 -18.40 11.10
CA VAL A 67 2.21 -19.09 10.99
C VAL A 67 2.41 -20.48 10.41
N LYS A 68 3.17 -20.62 9.30
CA LYS A 68 3.46 -21.94 8.71
C LYS A 68 4.10 -22.88 9.74
N ARG A 69 5.10 -22.40 10.49
CA ARG A 69 5.73 -23.17 11.57
C ARG A 69 4.73 -23.56 12.65
N ALA A 70 3.85 -22.65 13.07
CA ALA A 70 2.85 -22.94 14.09
C ALA A 70 1.83 -24.00 13.64
N VAL A 71 1.44 -23.97 12.36
CA VAL A 71 0.49 -24.94 11.78
C VAL A 71 1.15 -26.30 11.52
N GLU A 72 2.44 -26.33 11.16
CA GLU A 72 3.20 -27.56 10.90
C GLU A 72 3.80 -28.19 12.16
N LEU A 73 3.69 -27.55 13.34
CA LEU A 73 4.12 -28.16 14.60
C LEU A 73 3.27 -29.41 14.89
N PRO A 74 3.87 -30.59 15.11
CA PRO A 74 3.12 -31.75 15.54
C PRO A 74 2.45 -31.42 16.87
N TYR A 75 1.16 -31.77 16.99
CA TYR A 75 0.41 -31.65 18.23
C TYR A 75 1.15 -32.40 19.35
N VAL A 76 1.78 -31.67 20.27
CA VAL A 76 2.44 -32.25 21.44
C VAL A 76 1.39 -32.43 22.52
N SER A 77 0.87 -33.65 22.68
CA SER A 77 0.04 -33.98 23.84
C SER A 77 0.91 -33.97 25.09
N HIS A 78 0.75 -32.94 25.91
CA HIS A 78 1.36 -32.91 27.24
C HIS A 78 0.78 -34.06 28.07
N ARG A 79 1.57 -35.12 28.30
CA ARG A 79 1.23 -36.12 29.33
C ARG A 79 1.37 -35.44 30.68
N VAL A 80 0.24 -35.14 31.32
CA VAL A 80 0.18 -34.78 32.74
C VAL A 80 0.71 -35.97 33.54
N GLY A 81 1.89 -35.79 34.16
CA GLY A 81 2.44 -36.74 35.10
C GLY A 81 1.58 -36.75 36.36
N ALA A 82 0.92 -37.87 36.63
CA ALA A 82 0.29 -38.14 37.91
C ALA A 82 1.40 -38.34 38.96
N ALA A 83 1.32 -37.54 40.03
CA ALA A 83 2.11 -37.68 41.24
C ALA A 83 1.59 -38.82 42.13
#